data_AF-A0AAW5YGK5-F1
#
_entry.id   AF-A0AAW5YGK5-F1
#
_cell.length_a   1.000
_cell.length_b   1.000
_cell.length_c   1.000
_cell.angle_alpha   90.00
_cell.angle_beta   90.00
_cell.angle_gamma   90.00
#
_symmetry.space_group_name_H-M   'P 1'
#
loop_
_entity.id
_entity.type
_entity.pdbx_description
1 polymer ?
#
loop_
_entity_poly.entity_id
_entity_poly.type
_entity_poly.pdbx_seq_one_letter_code
_entity_poly.pdbx_strand_id
1 'polypeptide(L)' 'MLHNKADKLPKTMEYIHKVTEDKVSFQKRRVEFGIRKLMEERELITEREIYRRAGLSPNVSNEVKRFISLKIEEV' A
#
# COMPACT_ATOMS: atom_id res chain seq x y z
N MET A 1 13.66 13.73 16.72
CA MET A 1 14.28 12.81 17.70
C MET A 1 13.25 12.35 18.73
N LEU A 2 12.46 11.33 18.41
CA LEU A 2 11.50 10.66 19.32
C LEU A 2 12.06 9.35 19.90
N HIS A 3 13.20 8.91 19.36
CA HIS A 3 13.84 7.63 19.63
C HIS A 3 14.47 7.55 21.04
N ASN A 4 14.80 8.69 21.65
CA ASN A 4 15.59 8.76 22.88
C ASN A 4 14.78 8.63 24.19
N LYS A 5 13.47 8.33 24.13
CA LYS A 5 12.59 8.16 25.32
C LYS A 5 11.68 6.92 25.26
N ALA A 6 12.07 5.91 24.49
CA ALA A 6 11.27 4.69 24.31
C ALA A 6 10.97 3.97 25.64
N ASP A 7 11.92 3.99 26.60
CA ASP A 7 11.79 3.32 27.90
C ASP A 7 10.63 3.83 28.77
N LYS A 8 10.14 5.05 28.53
CA LYS A 8 9.08 5.67 29.36
C LYS A 8 7.66 5.41 28.84
N LEU A 9 7.52 4.82 27.65
CA LEU A 9 6.21 4.64 27.00
C LEU A 9 6.10 3.26 26.29
N PRO A 10 6.29 2.14 27.02
CA PRO A 10 6.30 0.81 26.42
C PRO A 10 4.98 0.49 25.70
N LYS A 11 3.82 0.81 26.31
CA LYS A 11 2.49 0.59 25.71
C LYS A 11 2.25 1.41 24.44
N THR A 12 2.87 2.59 24.33
CA THR A 12 2.75 3.45 23.14
C THR A 12 3.59 2.91 22.00
N MET A 13 4.81 2.45 22.29
CA MET A 13 5.65 1.80 21.27
C MET A 13 5.01 0.49 20.80
N GLU A 14 4.50 -0.34 21.70
CA GLU A 14 3.78 -1.57 21.37
C GLU A 14 2.56 -1.31 20.47
N TYR A 15 1.80 -0.26 20.76
CA TYR A 15 0.69 0.18 19.93
C TYR A 15 1.16 0.68 18.56
N ILE A 16 2.23 1.49 18.50
CA ILE A 16 2.80 1.95 17.23
C ILE A 16 3.27 0.75 16.41
N HIS A 17 4.01 -0.19 16.98
CA HIS A 17 4.47 -1.40 16.28
C HIS A 17 3.32 -2.30 15.80
N LYS A 18 2.22 -2.37 16.56
CA LYS A 18 1.00 -3.09 16.18
C LYS A 18 0.22 -2.41 15.04
N VAL A 19 0.35 -1.08 14.91
CA VAL A 19 -0.36 -0.24 13.93
C VAL A 19 0.53 0.18 12.76
N THR A 20 1.85 -0.03 12.83
CA THR A 20 2.78 0.23 11.74
C THR A 20 2.60 -0.81 10.66
N GLU A 21 1.76 -0.47 9.70
CA GLU A 21 1.73 -1.11 8.39
C GLU A 21 3.10 -0.94 7.73
N ASP A 22 3.70 -2.04 7.28
CA ASP A 22 4.93 -1.99 6.51
C ASP A 22 4.66 -1.35 5.14
N LYS A 23 5.72 -0.83 4.52
CA LYS A 23 5.62 -0.12 3.24
C LYS A 23 4.95 -0.97 2.15
N VAL A 24 5.20 -2.28 2.11
CA VAL A 24 4.64 -3.16 1.08
C VAL A 24 3.15 -3.35 1.31
N SER A 25 2.72 -3.62 2.55
CA SER A 25 1.30 -3.73 2.91
C SER A 25 0.53 -2.44 2.61
N PHE A 26 1.11 -1.28 2.94
CA PHE A 26 0.54 0.02 2.60
C PHE A 26 0.35 0.16 1.08
N GLN A 27 1.36 -0.20 0.31
CA GLN A 27 1.32 -0.10 -1.15
C GLN A 27 0.28 -1.06 -1.76
N LYS A 28 0.14 -2.28 -1.24
CA LYS A 28 -0.92 -3.22 -1.67
C LYS A 28 -2.32 -2.67 -1.40
N ARG A 29 -2.56 -2.11 -0.21
CA ARG A 29 -3.86 -1.46 0.11
C ARG A 29 -4.16 -0.30 -0.83
N ARG A 30 -3.14 0.48 -1.21
CA ARG A 30 -3.28 1.58 -2.19
C ARG A 30 -3.63 1.04 -3.58
N VAL A 31 -3.07 -0.09 -4.00
CA VAL A 31 -3.42 -0.78 -5.25
C VAL A 31 -4.89 -1.18 -5.24
N GLU A 32 -5.36 -1.85 -4.18
CA GLU A 32 -6.77 -2.26 -4.06
C GLU A 32 -7.73 -1.07 -4.10
N PHE A 33 -7.38 0.01 -3.39
CA PHE A 33 -8.12 1.27 -3.47
C PHE A 33 -8.18 1.82 -4.90
N GLY A 34 -7.05 1.79 -5.61
CA GLY A 34 -6.96 2.25 -6.99
C GLY A 34 -7.86 1.45 -7.92
N ILE A 35 -7.79 0.12 -7.86
CA ILE A 35 -8.63 -0.79 -8.65
C ILE A 35 -10.11 -0.54 -8.38
N ARG A 36 -10.51 -0.47 -7.10
CA ARG A 36 -11.91 -0.20 -6.74
C ARG A 36 -12.41 1.11 -7.33
N LYS A 37 -11.60 2.16 -7.31
CA LYS A 37 -11.97 3.46 -7.91
C LYS A 37 -12.13 3.38 -9.43
N LEU A 38 -11.26 2.65 -10.11
CA LEU A 38 -11.38 2.44 -11.55
C LEU A 38 -12.64 1.65 -11.92
N MET A 39 -12.99 0.64 -11.11
CA MET A 39 -14.26 -0.10 -11.27
C MET A 39 -15.48 0.80 -11.07
N GLU A 40 -15.48 1.62 -10.01
CA GLU A 40 -16.56 2.58 -9.72
C GLU A 40 -16.76 3.58 -10.88
N GLU A 41 -15.66 4.03 -11.49
CA GLU A 41 -15.66 5.00 -12.58
C GLU A 41 -15.80 4.36 -13.98
N ARG A 42 -15.86 3.02 -14.06
CA ARG A 42 -15.88 2.24 -15.31
C ARG A 42 -14.70 2.55 -16.23
N GLU A 43 -13.56 2.90 -15.65
CA GLU A 43 -12.31 3.09 -16.38
C GLU A 43 -11.63 1.75 -16.65
N LEU A 44 -10.80 1.71 -17.71
CA LEU A 44 -10.02 0.53 -18.03
C LEU A 44 -8.96 0.27 -16.95
N ILE A 45 -8.97 -0.93 -16.37
CA ILE A 45 -8.00 -1.34 -15.36
C ILE A 45 -6.73 -1.79 -16.08
N THR A 46 -5.76 -0.88 -16.15
CA THR A 46 -4.41 -1.16 -16.67
C THR A 46 -3.38 -0.96 -15.57
N GLU A 47 -2.21 -1.60 -15.72
CA GLU A 47 -1.11 -1.43 -14.78
C GLU A 47 -0.76 0.05 -14.58
N ARG A 48 -0.58 0.81 -15.68
CA ARG A 48 -0.29 2.25 -15.65
C ARG A 48 -1.32 3.04 -14.84
N GLU A 49 -2.59 2.71 -15.03
CA GLU A 49 -3.69 3.41 -14.38
C GLU A 49 -3.76 3.09 -12.88
N ILE A 50 -3.49 1.84 -12.51
CA ILE A 50 -3.33 1.43 -11.12
C ILE A 50 -2.18 2.20 -10.46
N TYR A 51 -1.00 2.30 -11.09
CA TYR A 51 0.12 3.10 -10.55
C TYR A 51 -0.27 4.56 -10.32
N ARG A 52 -0.94 5.17 -11.31
CA ARG A 52 -1.42 6.55 -11.24
C ARG A 52 -2.39 6.74 -10.08
N ARG A 53 -3.41 5.89 -9.99
CA ARG A 53 -4.50 6.01 -8.99
C ARG A 53 -4.05 5.65 -7.58
N ALA A 54 -3.21 4.63 -7.45
CA ALA A 54 -2.61 4.22 -6.19
C ALA A 54 -1.54 5.23 -5.69
N GLY A 55 -1.06 6.12 -6.56
CA GLY A 55 0.00 7.09 -6.24
C GLY A 55 1.34 6.41 -5.98
N LEU A 56 1.63 5.35 -6.76
CA LEU A 56 2.83 4.54 -6.59
C LEU A 56 3.91 4.95 -7.59
N SER A 57 5.15 4.96 -7.12
CA SER A 57 6.32 5.07 -8.00
C SER A 57 6.49 3.77 -8.82
N PRO A 58 7.00 3.84 -10.06
CA PRO A 58 7.36 2.63 -10.83
C PRO A 58 8.42 1.75 -10.14
N ASN A 59 9.20 2.33 -9.21
CA ASN A 59 10.25 1.64 -8.46
C ASN A 59 9.74 1.01 -7.15
N VAL A 60 8.53 0.44 -7.16
CA VAL A 60 8.01 -0.39 -6.06
C VAL A 60 8.72 -1.75 -6.01
N SER A 61 8.64 -2.42 -4.86
CA SER A 61 9.21 -3.76 -4.71
C SER A 61 8.56 -4.75 -5.68
N ASN A 62 9.30 -5.80 -6.05
CA ASN A 62 8.80 -6.87 -6.93
C ASN A 62 7.54 -7.55 -6.37
N GLU A 63 7.39 -7.59 -5.05
CA GLU A 63 6.21 -8.12 -4.40
C GLU A 63 4.95 -7.31 -4.72
N VAL A 64 5.05 -5.97 -4.71
CA VAL A 64 3.94 -5.08 -5.08
C VAL A 64 3.64 -5.19 -6.58
N LYS A 65 4.68 -5.29 -7.43
CA LYS A 65 4.50 -5.50 -8.87
C LYS A 65 3.71 -6.78 -9.16
N ARG A 66 4.14 -7.89 -8.54
CA ARG A 66 3.46 -9.18 -8.66
C ARG A 66 2.02 -9.11 -8.17
N PHE A 67 1.78 -8.40 -7.07
CA PHE A 67 0.43 -8.20 -6.55
C PHE A 67 -0.47 -7.44 -7.54
N ILE A 68 0.05 -6.37 -8.18
CA ILE A 68 -0.67 -5.64 -9.23
C ILE A 68 -1.02 -6.57 -10.39
N SER A 69 -0.06 -7.35 -10.90
CA SER A 69 -0.29 -8.27 -12.01
C SER A 69 -1.38 -9.30 -11.69
N LEU A 70 -1.32 -9.94 -10.52
CA LEU A 70 -2.34 -10.90 -10.08
C LEU A 70 -3.72 -10.25 -10.02
N LYS A 71 -3.82 -9.02 -9.49
CA LYS A 71 -5.09 -8.31 -9.39
C LYS A 71 -5.66 -7.88 -10.74
N ILE A 72 -4.83 -7.64 -11.74
CA ILE A 72 -5.30 -7.34 -13.11
C ILE A 72 -5.86 -8.61 -13.75
N GLU A 73 -5.26 -9.78 -13.52
CA GLU A 73 -5.77 -11.06 -14.05
C GLU A 73 -7.10 -11.50 -13.42
N GLU A 74 -7.37 -11.07 -12.18
CA GLU A 74 -8.60 -11.40 -11.44
C GLU A 74 -9.82 -10.55 -11.83
N VAL A 75 -9.64 -9.42 -12.55
CA VAL A 75 -10.72 -8.48 -12.90
C VAL A 75 -11.13 -8.63 -14.37
#